data_AF-A0A5C3MRW7-F1
#
_entry.id   AF-A0A5C3MRW7-F1
#
_cell.length_a   1.000
_cell.length_b   1.000
_cell.length_c   1.000
_cell.angle_alpha   90.00
_cell.angle_beta   90.00
_cell.angle_gamma   90.00
#
_symmetry.space_group_name_H-M   'P 1'
#
loop_
_entity.id
_entity.type
_entity.pdbx_description
1 polymer ?
#
loop_
_entity_poly.entity_id
_entity_poly.type
_entity_poly.pdbx_seq_one_letter_code
_entity_poly.pdbx_strand_id
1 'polypeptide(L)'
;MSIQSSISSVSLAAGLLLLADVRTIAYHTTIQGTSSFLDIFFLAPGIHQQQHAPEVSRGEYPATGAMTTGYVFRTENEATVYYLQRVGKTGHLVTIEVLPSAPNSAPSSRDTLVRMLRMAGVAFTVAVILRLYHLRDWWAVGCMTALMTARLLNVIVIKRRSKLGWKGAAEPGVQGDLLVLLSQDRWLRMQGLVDDLKTVTSGSWLREESTAESFLVTIGTLLVYASPAVAMNASPVGGSLILCVILVSLALLGLCNALADTQKMFGRTLRTVGEPKKYRRRLDLVEELVKVHGRDDWAIGMGMVTVADREKMQKATM
;
A
#
# COMPACT_ATOMS: atom_id res chain seq x y z
N MET A 1 -6.73 -3.04 47.38
CA MET A 1 -5.88 -1.97 46.81
C MET A 1 -5.08 -2.42 45.58
N SER A 2 -4.64 -3.69 45.46
CA SER A 2 -3.89 -4.19 44.28
C SER A 2 -4.71 -4.40 43.00
N ILE A 3 -5.99 -4.75 43.11
CA ILE A 3 -6.86 -5.02 41.95
C ILE A 3 -7.19 -3.73 41.20
N GLN A 4 -7.42 -2.63 41.93
CA GLN A 4 -7.75 -1.32 41.35
C GLN A 4 -6.56 -0.68 40.60
N SER A 5 -5.33 -0.93 41.05
CA SER A 5 -4.10 -0.49 40.38
C SER A 5 -3.78 -1.29 39.10
N SER A 6 -3.98 -2.61 39.11
CA SER A 6 -3.85 -3.41 37.88
C SER A 6 -4.93 -3.07 36.84
N ILE A 7 -6.04 -2.46 37.25
CA ILE A 7 -7.20 -2.23 36.39
C ILE A 7 -7.14 -0.87 35.66
N SER A 8 -6.66 0.20 36.30
CA SER A 8 -6.36 1.45 35.56
C SER A 8 -5.23 1.25 34.53
N SER A 9 -4.38 0.24 34.76
CA SER A 9 -3.29 -0.11 33.85
C SER A 9 -3.78 -0.59 32.48
N VAL A 10 -4.94 -1.26 32.38
CA VAL A 10 -5.43 -1.81 31.10
C VAL A 10 -5.95 -0.69 30.21
N SER A 11 -6.74 0.23 30.75
CA SER A 11 -7.26 1.38 29.99
C SER A 11 -6.13 2.30 29.52
N LEU A 12 -5.12 2.51 30.38
CA LEU A 12 -3.91 3.27 30.01
C LEU A 12 -3.09 2.53 28.95
N ALA A 13 -2.90 1.21 29.08
CA ALA A 13 -2.18 0.40 28.10
C ALA A 13 -2.87 0.44 26.72
N ALA A 14 -4.20 0.41 26.68
CA ALA A 14 -4.96 0.57 25.44
C ALA A 14 -4.69 1.92 24.76
N GLY A 15 -4.67 3.00 25.55
CA GLY A 15 -4.33 4.34 25.08
C GLY A 15 -2.90 4.43 24.56
N LEU A 16 -1.92 3.95 25.33
CA LEU A 16 -0.51 3.98 24.94
C LEU A 16 -0.21 3.11 23.72
N LEU A 17 -0.89 1.97 23.58
CA LEU A 17 -0.73 1.10 22.42
C LEU A 17 -1.10 1.82 21.12
N LEU A 18 -2.08 2.74 21.12
CA LEU A 18 -2.44 3.53 19.93
C LEU A 18 -1.31 4.46 19.46
N LEU A 19 -0.44 4.88 20.37
CA LEU A 19 0.72 5.70 20.09
C LEU A 19 1.88 4.89 19.50
N ALA A 20 1.81 3.56 19.50
CA ALA A 20 2.84 2.74 18.90
C ALA A 20 2.96 3.07 17.40
N ASP A 21 4.21 3.24 16.94
CA ASP A 21 4.53 3.50 15.54
C ASP A 21 4.44 2.20 14.72
N VAL A 22 3.19 1.80 14.43
CA VAL A 22 2.89 0.63 13.62
C VAL A 22 2.37 1.07 12.26
N ARG A 23 3.04 0.63 11.18
CA ARG A 23 2.75 1.08 9.81
C ARG A 23 1.68 0.27 9.09
N THR A 24 0.92 -0.58 9.78
CA THR A 24 -0.10 -1.46 9.17
C THR A 24 -1.16 -0.69 8.39
N ILE A 25 -1.58 0.47 8.91
CA ILE A 25 -2.54 1.37 8.24
C ILE A 25 -1.93 1.98 6.96
N ALA A 26 -0.67 2.41 7.03
CA ALA A 26 0.05 2.95 5.89
C ALA A 26 0.17 1.87 4.80
N TYR A 27 0.64 0.66 5.14
CA TYR A 27 0.72 -0.47 4.20
C TYR A 27 -0.63 -0.78 3.53
N HIS A 28 -1.72 -0.82 4.31
CA HIS A 28 -3.05 -1.05 3.77
C HIS A 28 -3.46 0.02 2.75
N THR A 29 -3.22 1.29 3.09
CA THR A 29 -3.53 2.43 2.22
C THR A 29 -2.71 2.36 0.91
N THR A 30 -1.44 2.00 1.00
CA THR A 30 -0.53 1.82 -0.16
C THR A 30 -0.97 0.67 -1.07
N ILE A 31 -1.40 -0.47 -0.51
CA ILE A 31 -1.88 -1.62 -1.28
C ILE A 31 -3.22 -1.32 -1.98
N GLN A 32 -4.10 -0.57 -1.33
CA GLN A 32 -5.38 -0.19 -1.94
C GLN A 32 -5.27 0.99 -2.91
N GLY A 33 -4.16 1.73 -2.89
CA GLY A 33 -3.97 2.95 -3.66
C GLY A 33 -4.88 4.11 -3.25
N THR A 34 -5.67 3.95 -2.18
CA THR A 34 -6.56 4.96 -1.59
C THR A 34 -7.06 4.47 -0.24
N SER A 35 -8.02 5.17 0.37
CA SER A 35 -8.73 4.71 1.58
C SER A 35 -10.23 4.54 1.35
N SER A 36 -10.82 3.57 2.04
CA SER A 36 -12.26 3.38 2.10
C SER A 36 -12.85 4.10 3.31
N PHE A 37 -14.12 4.52 3.22
CA PHE A 37 -14.81 5.06 4.40
C PHE A 37 -15.05 3.98 5.47
N LEU A 38 -15.05 2.70 5.10
CA LEU A 38 -15.12 1.61 6.08
C LEU A 38 -13.86 1.54 6.97
N ASP A 39 -12.75 2.15 6.54
CA ASP A 39 -11.50 2.17 7.31
C ASP A 39 -11.59 3.03 8.59
N ILE A 40 -12.68 3.80 8.75
CA ILE A 40 -13.03 4.53 9.97
C ILE A 40 -13.22 3.58 11.15
N PHE A 41 -13.75 2.38 10.90
CA PHE A 41 -14.02 1.38 11.94
C PHE A 41 -12.80 0.53 12.30
N PHE A 42 -11.70 0.66 11.55
CA PHE A 42 -10.44 -0.02 11.86
C PHE A 42 -9.56 0.91 12.69
N LEU A 43 -9.64 0.74 14.01
CA LEU A 43 -8.84 1.48 14.98
C LEU A 43 -7.61 0.64 15.30
N ALA A 44 -6.45 1.00 14.76
CA ALA A 44 -5.19 0.31 15.03
C ALA A 44 -4.10 1.35 15.32
N PRO A 45 -2.98 0.98 15.95
CA PRO A 45 -1.88 1.90 16.18
C PRO A 45 -1.35 2.49 14.85
N GLY A 46 -0.80 3.69 14.91
CA GLY A 46 -0.30 4.40 13.72
C GLY A 46 -1.37 5.13 12.90
N ILE A 47 -2.52 5.49 13.48
CA ILE A 47 -3.53 6.34 12.81
C ILE A 47 -2.91 7.63 12.28
N HIS A 48 -2.07 8.28 13.10
CA HIS A 48 -1.37 9.52 12.79
C HIS A 48 -0.29 9.35 11.71
N GLN A 49 0.12 8.11 11.41
CA GLN A 49 1.14 7.79 10.40
C GLN A 49 0.56 7.54 9.00
N GLN A 50 -0.77 7.57 8.84
CA GLN A 50 -1.41 7.24 7.57
C GLN A 50 -0.96 8.17 6.41
N GLN A 51 -0.66 9.44 6.70
CA GLN A 51 -0.22 10.39 5.66
C GLN A 51 1.21 10.11 5.14
N HIS A 52 2.03 9.37 5.91
CA HIS A 52 3.35 8.91 5.50
C HIS A 52 3.31 7.62 4.67
N ALA A 53 2.13 7.24 4.16
CA ALA A 53 1.99 6.07 3.27
C ALA A 53 2.92 6.08 2.04
N PRO A 54 3.30 7.22 1.42
CA PRO A 54 4.31 7.22 0.35
C PRO A 54 5.70 6.76 0.82
N GLU A 55 6.08 6.99 2.08
CA GLU A 55 7.40 6.64 2.62
C GLU A 55 7.62 5.13 2.80
N VAL A 56 6.54 4.36 2.68
CA VAL A 56 6.57 2.90 2.70
C VAL A 56 7.44 2.31 1.58
N SER A 57 7.58 3.03 0.45
CA SER A 57 8.51 2.70 -0.64
C SER A 57 9.99 2.89 -0.29
N ARG A 58 10.28 3.49 0.87
CA ARG A 58 11.63 3.83 1.35
C ARG A 58 12.39 4.78 0.42
N GLY A 59 11.67 5.59 -0.36
CA GLY A 59 12.27 6.58 -1.27
C GLY A 59 12.96 5.96 -2.48
N GLU A 60 12.65 4.71 -2.83
CA GLU A 60 13.17 4.08 -4.03
C GLU A 60 12.42 4.57 -5.28
N TYR A 61 13.16 4.94 -6.33
CA TYR A 61 12.63 5.34 -7.63
C TYR A 61 13.29 4.51 -8.74
N PRO A 62 12.80 3.29 -8.98
CA PRO A 62 13.52 2.32 -9.78
C PRO A 62 13.59 2.71 -11.26
N ALA A 63 14.74 2.43 -11.87
CA ALA A 63 14.95 2.60 -13.30
C ALA A 63 14.02 1.65 -14.06
N THR A 64 13.32 2.19 -15.05
CA THR A 64 12.29 1.51 -15.82
C THR A 64 12.58 1.72 -17.29
N GLY A 65 12.81 0.64 -18.03
CA GLY A 65 13.05 0.66 -19.47
C GLY A 65 11.83 0.14 -20.21
N ALA A 66 11.30 0.93 -21.13
CA ALA A 66 10.29 0.48 -22.07
C ALA A 66 10.96 -0.36 -23.17
N MET A 67 10.75 -1.67 -23.14
CA MET A 67 11.41 -2.59 -24.07
C MET A 67 10.88 -2.45 -25.51
N THR A 68 9.70 -1.87 -25.68
CA THR A 68 9.09 -1.61 -27.00
C THR A 68 9.67 -0.36 -27.67
N THR A 69 9.89 0.72 -26.91
CA THR A 69 10.32 2.03 -27.46
C THR A 69 11.81 2.32 -27.24
N GLY A 70 12.44 1.67 -26.26
CA GLY A 70 13.82 1.96 -25.83
C GLY A 70 13.92 3.04 -24.75
N TYR A 71 12.82 3.73 -24.43
CA TYR A 71 12.82 4.86 -23.50
C TYR A 71 13.07 4.42 -22.05
N VAL A 72 13.92 5.14 -21.34
CA VAL A 72 14.26 4.86 -19.94
C VAL A 72 13.78 6.02 -19.07
N PHE A 73 13.05 5.69 -18.01
CA PHE A 73 12.50 6.63 -17.03
C PHE A 73 12.54 6.01 -15.63
N ARG A 74 12.03 6.73 -14.63
CA ARG A 74 11.89 6.20 -13.27
C ARG A 74 10.41 5.96 -12.95
N THR A 75 10.12 4.85 -12.29
CA THR A 75 8.78 4.66 -11.71
C THR A 75 8.67 5.59 -10.50
N GLU A 76 7.78 6.58 -10.59
CA GLU A 76 7.61 7.63 -9.58
C GLU A 76 6.49 7.31 -8.58
N ASN A 77 5.53 6.46 -8.97
CA ASN A 77 4.41 6.11 -8.11
C ASN A 77 4.88 5.23 -6.94
N GLU A 78 4.93 5.82 -5.74
CA GLU A 78 5.49 5.22 -4.53
C GLU A 78 4.73 3.98 -4.10
N ALA A 79 3.41 3.97 -4.30
CA ALA A 79 2.59 2.82 -3.98
C ALA A 79 2.86 1.66 -4.93
N THR A 80 3.01 1.93 -6.23
CA THR A 80 3.41 0.92 -7.20
C THR A 80 4.78 0.37 -6.84
N VAL A 81 5.77 1.23 -6.55
CA VAL A 81 7.11 0.79 -6.11
C VAL A 81 7.04 -0.15 -4.91
N TYR A 82 6.24 0.18 -3.89
CA TYR A 82 6.07 -0.70 -2.73
C TYR A 82 5.51 -2.08 -3.10
N TYR A 83 4.52 -2.14 -4.01
CA TYR A 83 4.00 -3.42 -4.48
C TYR A 83 5.06 -4.21 -5.24
N LEU A 84 5.84 -3.56 -6.12
CA LEU A 84 6.95 -4.19 -6.83
C LEU A 84 8.00 -4.74 -5.85
N GLN A 85 8.36 -3.99 -4.81
CA GLN A 85 9.26 -4.45 -3.74
C GLN A 85 8.71 -5.68 -3.01
N ARG A 86 7.39 -5.74 -2.79
CA ARG A 86 6.74 -6.83 -2.09
C ARG A 86 6.69 -8.12 -2.91
N VAL A 87 6.44 -8.04 -4.22
CA VAL A 87 6.33 -9.22 -5.09
C VAL A 87 7.66 -9.65 -5.70
N GLY A 88 8.63 -8.74 -5.79
CA GLY A 88 9.94 -9.00 -6.36
C GLY A 88 10.76 -10.01 -5.56
N LYS A 89 11.44 -10.92 -6.26
CA LYS A 89 12.36 -11.91 -5.68
C LYS A 89 13.76 -11.73 -6.24
N THR A 90 14.77 -11.73 -5.36
CA THR A 90 16.17 -11.50 -5.76
C THR A 90 16.64 -12.55 -6.77
N GLY A 91 17.27 -12.09 -7.86
CA GLY A 91 17.74 -12.94 -8.95
C GLY A 91 16.63 -13.57 -9.79
N HIS A 92 15.39 -13.12 -9.66
CA HIS A 92 14.27 -13.60 -10.47
C HIS A 92 13.63 -12.47 -11.27
N LEU A 93 13.10 -12.81 -12.45
CA LEU A 93 12.18 -11.99 -13.21
C LEU A 93 10.74 -12.34 -12.79
N VAL A 94 10.03 -11.36 -12.25
CA VAL A 94 8.60 -11.48 -11.90
C VAL A 94 7.78 -10.74 -12.94
N THR A 95 6.83 -11.42 -13.58
CA THR A 95 5.94 -10.79 -14.57
C THR A 95 4.68 -10.28 -13.88
N ILE A 96 4.28 -9.05 -14.20
CA ILE A 96 3.12 -8.37 -13.69
C ILE A 96 2.28 -7.90 -14.87
N GLU A 97 1.00 -8.22 -14.83
CA GLU A 97 0.01 -7.66 -15.74
C GLU A 97 -0.67 -6.46 -15.11
N VAL A 98 -0.83 -5.39 -15.88
CA VAL A 98 -1.63 -4.22 -15.54
C VAL A 98 -2.89 -4.27 -16.38
N LEU A 99 -4.01 -4.48 -15.70
CA LEU A 99 -5.31 -4.64 -16.32
C LEU A 99 -6.25 -3.48 -15.94
N PRO A 100 -7.16 -3.06 -16.82
CA PRO A 100 -8.29 -2.24 -16.41
C PRO A 100 -9.08 -3.01 -15.34
N SER A 101 -9.54 -2.31 -14.29
CA SER A 101 -10.42 -2.95 -13.30
C SER A 101 -11.77 -3.23 -13.97
N ALA A 102 -11.93 -4.42 -14.55
CA ALA A 102 -13.19 -4.83 -15.13
C ALA A 102 -14.27 -4.93 -14.02
N PRO A 103 -15.49 -4.40 -14.23
CA PRO A 103 -16.56 -4.49 -13.23
C PRO A 103 -17.02 -5.93 -12.93
N ASN A 104 -16.77 -6.87 -13.86
CA ASN A 104 -17.31 -8.23 -13.81
C ASN A 104 -16.26 -9.34 -13.71
N SER A 105 -15.00 -9.04 -13.38
CA SER A 105 -14.04 -10.11 -13.11
C SER A 105 -14.43 -10.80 -11.80
N ALA A 106 -14.59 -12.12 -11.86
CA ALA A 106 -14.89 -12.93 -10.67
C ALA A 106 -13.79 -12.66 -9.64
N PRO A 107 -14.14 -12.22 -8.41
CA PRO A 107 -13.15 -11.94 -7.39
C PRO A 107 -12.37 -13.23 -7.08
N SER A 108 -11.05 -13.11 -6.95
CA SER A 108 -10.25 -14.24 -6.46
C SER A 108 -10.78 -14.69 -5.10
N SER A 109 -10.64 -15.98 -4.77
CA SER A 109 -11.00 -16.51 -3.45
C SER A 109 -10.33 -15.72 -2.33
N ARG A 110 -9.10 -15.25 -2.54
CA ARG A 110 -8.36 -14.40 -1.60
C ARG A 110 -8.95 -13.00 -1.48
N ASP A 111 -9.36 -12.38 -2.60
CA ASP A 111 -10.04 -11.06 -2.56
C ASP A 111 -11.37 -11.14 -1.81
N THR A 112 -12.10 -12.25 -1.98
CA THR A 112 -13.35 -12.51 -1.25
C THR A 112 -13.08 -12.65 0.24
N LEU A 113 -12.05 -13.42 0.62
CA LEU A 113 -11.62 -13.56 2.02
C LEU A 113 -11.24 -12.21 2.64
N VAL A 114 -10.47 -11.38 1.94
CA VAL A 114 -10.11 -10.03 2.40
C VAL A 114 -11.36 -9.16 2.61
N ARG A 115 -12.36 -9.24 1.72
CA ARG A 115 -13.63 -8.52 1.91
C ARG A 115 -14.39 -9.02 3.14
N MET A 116 -14.46 -10.33 3.35
CA MET A 116 -15.14 -10.93 4.51
C MET A 116 -14.46 -10.54 5.83
N LEU A 117 -13.13 -10.62 5.90
CA LEU A 117 -12.33 -10.16 7.04
C LEU A 117 -12.59 -8.68 7.33
N ARG A 118 -12.69 -7.85 6.28
CA ARG A 118 -12.98 -6.42 6.44
C ARG A 118 -14.38 -6.19 7.01
N MET A 119 -15.40 -6.89 6.51
CA MET A 119 -16.76 -6.77 7.04
C MET A 119 -16.87 -7.28 8.48
N ALA A 120 -16.16 -8.36 8.81
CA ALA A 120 -16.10 -8.88 10.17
C ALA A 120 -15.48 -7.86 11.14
N GLY A 121 -14.39 -7.17 10.74
CA GLY A 121 -13.79 -6.10 11.53
C GLY A 121 -14.74 -4.92 11.78
N VAL A 122 -15.45 -4.46 10.75
CA VAL A 122 -16.48 -3.40 10.90
C VAL A 122 -17.57 -3.84 11.87
N ALA A 123 -18.12 -5.04 11.69
CA ALA A 123 -19.17 -5.58 12.55
C ALA A 123 -18.70 -5.69 14.01
N PHE A 124 -17.44 -6.11 14.23
CA PHE A 124 -16.84 -6.20 15.55
C PHE A 124 -16.75 -4.84 16.24
N THR A 125 -16.24 -3.81 15.54
CA THR A 125 -16.16 -2.45 16.08
C THR A 125 -17.54 -1.89 16.41
N VAL A 126 -18.53 -2.08 15.53
CA VAL A 126 -19.92 -1.64 15.77
C VAL A 126 -20.52 -2.34 16.99
N ALA A 127 -20.33 -3.66 17.12
CA ALA A 127 -20.81 -4.42 18.27
C ALA A 127 -20.20 -3.90 19.59
N VAL A 128 -18.90 -3.56 19.59
CA VAL A 128 -18.23 -2.99 20.76
C VAL A 128 -18.79 -1.61 21.11
N ILE A 129 -19.01 -0.73 20.12
CA ILE A 129 -19.62 0.60 20.36
C ILE A 129 -21.01 0.45 21.00
N LEU A 130 -21.86 -0.43 20.46
CA LEU A 130 -23.19 -0.71 21.02
C LEU A 130 -23.09 -1.24 22.46
N ARG A 131 -22.11 -2.11 22.72
CA ARG A 131 -21.87 -2.64 24.06
C ARG A 131 -21.44 -1.54 25.05
N LEU A 132 -20.54 -0.65 24.65
CA LEU A 132 -20.10 0.48 25.49
C LEU A 132 -21.26 1.43 25.80
N TYR A 133 -22.13 1.70 24.81
CA TYR A 133 -23.33 2.51 25.01
C TYR A 133 -24.30 1.88 26.01
N HIS A 134 -24.53 0.56 25.90
CA HIS A 134 -25.37 -0.17 26.86
C HIS A 134 -24.78 -0.14 28.28
N LEU A 135 -23.46 -0.16 28.42
CA LEU A 135 -22.76 -0.03 29.71
C LEU A 135 -22.75 1.41 30.24
N ARG A 136 -23.25 2.39 29.46
CA ARG A 136 -23.22 3.83 29.76
C ARG A 136 -21.81 4.35 30.07
N ASP A 137 -20.78 3.74 29.47
CA ASP A 137 -19.39 4.16 29.63
C ASP A 137 -19.08 5.27 28.61
N TRP A 138 -19.49 6.49 28.94
CA TRP A 138 -19.33 7.66 28.06
C TRP A 138 -17.87 8.02 27.81
N TRP A 139 -16.97 7.71 28.74
CA TRP A 139 -15.53 7.94 28.56
C TRP A 139 -14.96 7.00 27.50
N ALA A 140 -15.30 5.71 27.55
CA ALA A 140 -14.91 4.76 26.52
C ALA A 140 -15.52 5.10 25.15
N VAL A 141 -16.80 5.49 25.11
CA VAL A 141 -17.46 5.96 23.88
C VAL A 141 -16.79 7.22 23.34
N GLY A 142 -16.43 8.17 24.20
CA GLY A 142 -15.72 9.38 23.83
C GLY A 142 -14.34 9.09 23.22
N CYS A 143 -13.59 8.16 23.81
CA CYS A 143 -12.31 7.69 23.27
C CYS A 143 -12.47 7.07 21.88
N MET A 144 -13.41 6.14 21.72
CA MET A 144 -13.73 5.52 20.43
C MET A 144 -14.12 6.57 19.37
N THR A 145 -14.96 7.52 19.75
CA THR A 145 -15.42 8.59 18.86
C THR A 145 -14.27 9.50 18.43
N ALA A 146 -13.36 9.85 19.34
CA ALA A 146 -12.17 10.64 19.02
C ALA A 146 -11.27 9.90 18.01
N LEU A 147 -11.04 8.60 18.20
CA LEU A 147 -10.23 7.78 17.30
C LEU A 147 -10.89 7.59 15.94
N MET A 148 -12.19 7.32 15.89
CA MET A 148 -12.95 7.24 14.64
C MET A 148 -12.94 8.57 13.89
N THR A 149 -13.04 9.70 14.61
CA THR A 149 -12.93 11.03 14.01
C THR A 149 -11.54 11.26 13.43
N ALA A 150 -10.49 10.89 14.17
CA ALA A 150 -9.11 10.95 13.67
C ALA A 150 -8.90 10.09 12.41
N ARG A 151 -9.47 8.87 12.36
CA ARG A 151 -9.46 8.03 11.15
C ARG A 151 -10.21 8.70 10.01
N LEU A 152 -11.41 9.24 10.26
CA LEU A 152 -12.24 9.90 9.25
C LEU A 152 -11.51 11.07 8.61
N LEU A 153 -10.89 11.95 9.41
CA LEU A 153 -10.11 13.09 8.91
C LEU A 153 -8.98 12.63 7.99
N ASN A 154 -8.20 11.63 8.42
CA ASN A 154 -7.13 11.06 7.61
C ASN A 154 -7.64 10.42 6.31
N VAL A 155 -8.74 9.67 6.36
CA VAL A 155 -9.38 9.06 5.18
C VAL A 155 -9.86 10.11 4.20
N ILE A 156 -10.48 11.20 4.67
CA ILE A 156 -10.91 12.31 3.82
C ILE A 156 -9.72 12.92 3.09
N VAL A 157 -8.64 13.21 3.81
CA VAL A 157 -7.43 13.82 3.24
C VAL A 157 -6.78 12.87 2.22
N ILE A 158 -6.60 11.58 2.54
CA ILE A 158 -6.05 10.60 1.59
C ILE A 158 -6.89 10.52 0.32
N LYS A 159 -8.22 10.44 0.43
CA LYS A 159 -9.09 10.37 -0.75
C LYS A 159 -9.05 11.64 -1.60
N ARG A 160 -8.84 12.81 -0.99
CA ARG A 160 -8.65 14.08 -1.71
C ARG A 160 -7.30 14.14 -2.42
N ARG A 161 -6.25 13.57 -1.81
CA ARG A 161 -4.88 13.52 -2.36
C ARG A 161 -4.70 12.44 -3.42
N SER A 162 -5.43 11.33 -3.33
CA SER A 162 -5.36 10.18 -4.26
C SER A 162 -6.21 10.39 -5.53
N LYS A 163 -6.10 11.55 -6.18
CA LYS A 163 -6.76 11.84 -7.46
C LYS A 163 -5.81 11.61 -8.62
N LEU A 164 -6.34 11.10 -9.73
CA LEU A 164 -5.58 10.95 -10.95
C LEU A 164 -5.17 12.34 -11.47
N GLY A 165 -3.87 12.62 -11.44
CA GLY A 165 -3.26 13.81 -12.04
C GLY A 165 -2.85 13.57 -13.49
N TRP A 166 -1.98 14.43 -14.01
CA TRP A 166 -1.37 14.25 -15.32
C TRP A 166 -0.39 13.07 -15.31
N LYS A 167 -0.46 12.19 -16.33
CA LYS A 167 0.35 10.95 -16.45
C LYS A 167 1.05 10.80 -17.81
N GLY A 168 1.17 11.90 -18.57
CA GLY A 168 1.73 11.91 -19.92
C GLY A 168 0.67 12.06 -21.02
N ALA A 169 1.13 12.10 -22.27
CA ALA A 169 0.26 12.10 -23.44
C ALA A 169 -0.43 10.74 -23.60
N ALA A 170 -1.71 10.76 -24.02
CA ALA A 170 -2.49 9.55 -24.26
C ALA A 170 -2.01 8.83 -25.52
N GLU A 171 -1.83 7.51 -25.41
CA GLU A 171 -1.40 6.61 -26.48
C GLU A 171 -2.35 5.40 -26.53
N PRO A 172 -3.58 5.60 -27.02
CA PRO A 172 -4.64 4.61 -26.91
C PRO A 172 -4.35 3.35 -27.73
N GLY A 173 -4.57 2.19 -27.12
CA GLY A 173 -4.48 0.88 -27.79
C GLY A 173 -3.06 0.35 -28.00
N VAL A 174 -2.02 1.08 -27.59
CA VAL A 174 -0.63 0.63 -27.72
C VAL A 174 -0.29 -0.33 -26.58
N GLN A 175 0.27 -1.50 -26.92
CA GLN A 175 0.80 -2.45 -25.94
C GLN A 175 2.19 -2.02 -25.48
N GLY A 176 2.39 -2.00 -24.17
CA GLY A 176 3.64 -1.68 -23.52
C GLY A 176 4.20 -2.86 -22.74
N ASP A 177 5.53 -2.90 -22.67
CA ASP A 177 6.27 -3.89 -21.91
C ASP A 177 7.46 -3.19 -21.24
N LEU A 178 7.41 -3.08 -19.91
CA LEU A 178 8.39 -2.37 -19.12
C LEU A 178 9.23 -3.35 -18.32
N LEU A 179 10.55 -3.14 -18.31
CA LEU A 179 11.43 -3.78 -17.34
C LEU A 179 11.76 -2.78 -16.23
N VAL A 180 11.41 -3.13 -14.99
CA VAL A 180 11.70 -2.34 -13.79
C VAL A 180 12.81 -3.02 -13.00
N LEU A 181 13.86 -2.25 -12.68
CA LEU A 181 14.99 -2.68 -11.88
C LEU A 181 14.86 -2.14 -10.46
N LEU A 182 14.59 -3.04 -9.51
CA LEU A 182 14.60 -2.74 -8.09
C LEU A 182 15.95 -3.08 -7.46
N SER A 183 16.20 -2.46 -6.32
CA SER A 183 17.29 -2.78 -5.40
C SER A 183 17.24 -4.25 -4.97
N GLN A 184 18.41 -4.80 -4.65
CA GLN A 184 18.62 -6.21 -4.28
C GLN A 184 18.41 -7.17 -5.47
N ASP A 185 18.78 -6.75 -6.69
CA ASP A 185 18.71 -7.54 -7.93
C ASP A 185 17.33 -8.17 -8.15
N ARG A 186 16.27 -7.40 -7.93
CA ARG A 186 14.88 -7.79 -8.18
C ARG A 186 14.45 -7.21 -9.52
N TRP A 187 14.04 -8.06 -10.45
CA TRP A 187 13.66 -7.63 -11.80
C TRP A 187 12.18 -7.89 -12.03
N LEU A 188 11.47 -6.89 -12.54
CA LEU A 188 10.03 -7.01 -12.78
C LEU A 188 9.70 -6.63 -14.21
N ARG A 189 8.91 -7.45 -14.88
CA ARG A 189 8.38 -7.19 -16.21
C ARG A 189 6.92 -6.78 -16.09
N MET A 190 6.58 -5.54 -16.40
CA MET A 190 5.22 -5.04 -16.35
C MET A 190 4.64 -4.95 -17.77
N GLN A 191 3.53 -5.65 -18.00
CA GLN A 191 2.86 -5.75 -19.30
C GLN A 191 1.45 -5.17 -19.23
N GLY A 192 1.02 -4.50 -20.29
CA GLY A 192 -0.33 -3.94 -20.40
C GLY A 192 -0.39 -2.82 -21.43
N LEU A 193 -1.52 -2.12 -21.48
CA LEU A 193 -1.64 -0.94 -22.34
C LEU A 193 -0.73 0.18 -21.84
N VAL A 194 -0.09 0.91 -22.75
CA VAL A 194 0.83 2.02 -22.41
C VAL A 194 0.17 3.04 -21.49
N ASP A 195 -1.09 3.41 -21.74
CA ASP A 195 -1.85 4.34 -20.89
C ASP A 195 -2.10 3.78 -19.48
N ASP A 196 -2.34 2.48 -19.35
CA ASP A 196 -2.55 1.82 -18.06
C ASP A 196 -1.23 1.71 -17.29
N LEU A 197 -0.13 1.41 -17.98
CA LEU A 197 1.22 1.40 -17.43
C LEU A 197 1.61 2.81 -16.94
N LYS A 198 1.45 3.85 -17.77
CA LYS A 198 1.68 5.25 -17.39
C LYS A 198 0.84 5.65 -16.18
N THR A 199 -0.42 5.22 -16.12
CA THR A 199 -1.32 5.53 -14.99
C THR A 199 -0.75 5.01 -13.67
N VAL A 200 -0.15 3.81 -13.67
CA VAL A 200 0.36 3.18 -12.44
C VAL A 200 1.83 3.50 -12.17
N THR A 201 2.65 3.87 -13.16
CA THR A 201 4.08 4.11 -12.97
C THR A 201 4.47 5.59 -12.88
N SER A 202 3.77 6.47 -13.61
CA SER A 202 4.18 7.87 -13.78
C SER A 202 3.60 8.76 -12.68
N GLY A 203 4.33 9.81 -12.28
CA GLY A 203 3.91 10.80 -11.29
C GLY A 203 3.73 10.24 -9.88
N SER A 204 3.70 11.15 -8.89
CA SER A 204 3.42 10.78 -7.51
C SER A 204 2.03 10.15 -7.35
N TRP A 205 1.92 9.26 -6.37
CA TRP A 205 0.65 8.63 -6.01
C TRP A 205 -0.27 9.59 -5.25
N LEU A 206 0.26 10.25 -4.22
CA LEU A 206 -0.46 11.24 -3.43
C LEU A 206 0.03 12.64 -3.80
N ARG A 207 -0.89 13.53 -4.16
CA ARG A 207 -0.58 14.97 -4.29
C ARG A 207 -0.03 15.50 -2.96
N GLU A 208 0.83 16.51 -3.02
CA GLU A 208 1.22 17.29 -1.85
C GLU A 208 -0.01 17.82 -1.09
N GLU A 209 0.15 17.90 0.23
CA GLU A 209 -0.92 18.32 1.12
C GLU A 209 -1.11 19.84 1.07
N SER A 210 -2.35 20.32 0.96
CA SER A 210 -2.66 21.75 1.12
C SER A 210 -2.68 22.16 2.60
N THR A 211 -2.53 23.44 2.91
CA THR A 211 -2.54 23.94 4.30
C THR A 211 -3.79 23.54 5.09
N ALA A 212 -4.96 23.53 4.45
CA ALA A 212 -6.21 23.12 5.11
C ALA A 212 -6.25 21.61 5.39
N GLU A 213 -5.73 20.79 4.47
CA GLU A 213 -5.56 19.35 4.69
C GLU A 213 -4.55 19.12 5.83
N SER A 214 -3.42 19.85 5.80
CA SER A 214 -2.48 20.19 6.89
C SER A 214 -3.07 20.12 8.28
N PHE A 215 -3.99 21.05 8.44
CA PHE A 215 -4.67 21.30 9.69
C PHE A 215 -5.59 20.15 10.10
N LEU A 216 -6.32 19.53 9.17
CA LEU A 216 -7.18 18.37 9.46
C LEU A 216 -6.37 17.16 9.92
N VAL A 217 -5.23 16.90 9.29
CA VAL A 217 -4.31 15.83 9.73
C VAL A 217 -3.79 16.11 11.12
N THR A 218 -3.39 17.36 11.39
CA THR A 218 -2.90 17.78 12.71
C THR A 218 -3.96 17.62 13.80
N ILE A 219 -5.22 17.99 13.53
CA ILE A 219 -6.35 17.74 14.45
C ILE A 219 -6.51 16.25 14.70
N GLY A 220 -6.48 15.42 13.65
CA GLY A 220 -6.56 13.97 13.77
C GLY A 220 -5.45 13.41 14.67
N THR A 221 -4.22 13.87 14.48
CA THR A 221 -3.07 13.48 15.31
C THR A 221 -3.25 13.91 16.77
N LEU A 222 -3.73 15.13 17.01
CA LEU A 222 -3.98 15.62 18.36
C LEU A 222 -5.07 14.80 19.07
N LEU A 223 -6.13 14.39 18.36
CA LEU A 223 -7.16 13.50 18.90
C LEU A 223 -6.59 12.13 19.29
N VAL A 224 -5.69 11.56 18.49
CA VAL A 224 -5.00 10.30 18.83
C VAL A 224 -4.15 10.49 20.08
N TYR A 225 -3.42 11.60 20.21
CA TYR A 225 -2.58 11.90 21.38
C TYR A 225 -3.37 12.21 22.64
N ALA A 226 -4.57 12.77 22.51
CA ALA A 226 -5.48 13.01 23.64
C ALA A 226 -6.21 11.72 24.08
N SER A 227 -6.37 10.73 23.21
CA SER A 227 -7.14 9.52 23.47
C SER A 227 -6.70 8.72 24.71
N PRO A 228 -5.40 8.60 25.08
CA PRO A 228 -5.01 7.91 26.30
C PRO A 228 -5.52 8.61 27.57
N ALA A 229 -5.50 9.95 27.59
CA ALA A 229 -6.01 10.72 28.72
C ALA A 229 -7.53 10.54 28.91
N VAL A 230 -8.29 10.44 27.81
CA VAL A 230 -9.72 10.12 27.84
C VAL A 230 -9.95 8.68 28.30
N ALA A 231 -9.13 7.73 27.81
CA ALA A 231 -9.22 6.32 28.15
C ALA A 231 -8.94 6.04 29.64
N MET A 232 -8.10 6.83 30.32
CA MET A 232 -7.82 6.66 31.75
C MET A 232 -9.07 6.77 32.64
N ASN A 233 -10.09 7.51 32.21
CA ASN A 233 -11.35 7.66 32.93
C ASN A 233 -12.39 6.61 32.54
N ALA A 234 -12.10 5.76 31.56
CA ALA A 234 -13.00 4.69 31.13
C ALA A 234 -13.08 3.59 32.20
N SER A 235 -14.23 2.91 32.22
CA SER A 235 -14.40 1.76 33.09
C SER A 235 -13.41 0.64 32.70
N PRO A 236 -13.10 -0.29 33.61
CA PRO A 236 -12.20 -1.43 33.35
C PRO A 236 -12.65 -2.26 32.14
N VAL A 237 -13.96 -2.51 32.08
CA VAL A 237 -14.59 -3.24 30.99
C VAL A 237 -14.47 -2.44 29.70
N GLY A 238 -14.72 -1.12 29.75
CA GLY A 238 -14.57 -0.22 28.61
C GLY A 238 -13.14 -0.19 28.05
N GLY A 239 -12.14 -0.06 28.93
CA GLY A 239 -10.72 -0.10 28.55
C GLY A 239 -10.32 -1.43 27.91
N SER A 240 -10.78 -2.56 28.46
CA SER A 240 -10.53 -3.88 27.87
C SER A 240 -11.17 -4.06 26.48
N LEU A 241 -12.37 -3.50 26.27
CA LEU A 241 -13.06 -3.53 24.98
C LEU A 241 -12.34 -2.66 23.95
N ILE A 242 -11.87 -1.47 24.33
CA ILE A 242 -11.04 -0.61 23.47
C ILE A 242 -9.75 -1.35 23.07
N LEU A 243 -9.03 -1.92 24.04
CA LEU A 243 -7.82 -2.69 23.78
C LEU A 243 -8.10 -3.85 22.80
N CYS A 244 -9.21 -4.57 23.00
CA CYS A 244 -9.61 -5.67 22.14
C CYS A 244 -9.88 -5.19 20.71
N VAL A 245 -10.61 -4.10 20.51
CA VAL A 245 -10.83 -3.49 19.18
C VAL A 245 -9.50 -3.13 18.52
N ILE A 246 -8.56 -2.55 19.27
CA ILE A 246 -7.26 -2.14 18.73
C ILE A 246 -6.47 -3.34 18.23
N LEU A 247 -6.35 -4.38 19.06
CA LEU A 247 -5.59 -5.58 18.73
C LEU A 247 -6.23 -6.37 17.59
N VAL A 248 -7.55 -6.56 17.63
CA VAL A 248 -8.28 -7.28 16.59
C VAL A 248 -8.23 -6.51 15.27
N SER A 249 -8.42 -5.20 15.29
CA SER A 249 -8.30 -4.37 14.08
C SER A 249 -6.89 -4.43 13.50
N LEU A 250 -5.85 -4.36 14.34
CA LEU A 250 -4.46 -4.49 13.92
C LEU A 250 -4.19 -5.85 13.28
N ALA A 251 -4.65 -6.93 13.91
CA ALA A 251 -4.47 -8.30 13.40
C ALA A 251 -5.20 -8.53 12.08
N LEU A 252 -6.48 -8.11 11.99
CA LEU A 252 -7.28 -8.22 10.77
C LEU A 252 -6.68 -7.40 9.64
N LEU A 253 -6.24 -6.17 9.90
CA LEU A 253 -5.62 -5.31 8.89
C LEU A 253 -4.28 -5.89 8.42
N GLY A 254 -3.47 -6.40 9.33
CA GLY A 254 -2.22 -7.10 9.01
C GLY A 254 -2.45 -8.34 8.15
N LEU A 255 -3.48 -9.14 8.48
CA LEU A 255 -3.87 -10.31 7.70
C LEU A 255 -4.38 -9.93 6.31
N CYS A 256 -5.23 -8.90 6.20
CA CYS A 256 -5.69 -8.35 4.92
C CYS A 256 -4.51 -7.89 4.06
N ASN A 257 -3.54 -7.19 4.64
CA ASN A 257 -2.33 -6.75 3.94
C ASN A 257 -1.51 -7.94 3.44
N ALA A 258 -1.35 -8.98 4.26
CA ALA A 258 -0.58 -10.18 3.90
C ALA A 258 -1.27 -10.99 2.77
N LEU A 259 -2.60 -11.09 2.80
CA LEU A 259 -3.40 -11.84 1.83
C LEU A 259 -3.66 -11.09 0.52
N ALA A 260 -3.43 -9.77 0.49
CA ALA A 260 -3.65 -8.98 -0.71
C ALA A 260 -2.60 -9.30 -1.78
N ASP A 261 -2.97 -10.08 -2.79
CA ASP A 261 -2.07 -10.44 -3.91
C ASP A 261 -2.07 -9.43 -5.04
N THR A 262 -3.06 -8.55 -5.08
CA THR A 262 -3.23 -7.55 -6.12
C THR A 262 -3.12 -6.16 -5.52
N GLN A 263 -2.64 -5.21 -6.32
CA GLN A 263 -2.69 -3.80 -5.99
C GLN A 263 -3.70 -3.11 -6.89
N LYS A 264 -4.51 -2.23 -6.32
CA LYS A 264 -5.37 -1.33 -7.09
C LYS A 264 -4.77 0.06 -7.10
N MET A 265 -4.67 0.65 -8.28
CA MET A 265 -4.07 1.97 -8.47
C MET A 265 -4.82 2.72 -9.56
N PHE A 266 -5.45 3.85 -9.21
CA PHE A 266 -6.20 4.71 -10.14
C PHE A 266 -7.17 3.96 -11.08
N GLY A 267 -7.89 2.96 -10.56
CA GLY A 267 -8.83 2.15 -11.36
C GLY A 267 -8.17 1.05 -12.21
N ARG A 268 -6.86 0.83 -12.09
CA ARG A 268 -6.11 -0.29 -12.67
C ARG A 268 -5.78 -1.32 -11.59
N THR A 269 -5.63 -2.58 -11.98
CA THR A 269 -5.24 -3.67 -11.09
C THR A 269 -3.91 -4.24 -11.56
N LEU A 270 -2.93 -4.29 -10.66
CA LEU A 270 -1.65 -4.96 -10.86
C LEU A 270 -1.73 -6.36 -10.26
N ARG A 271 -1.33 -7.37 -11.03
CA ARG A 271 -1.34 -8.78 -10.60
C ARG A 271 -0.10 -9.49 -11.13
N THR A 272 0.51 -10.32 -10.30
CA THR A 272 1.60 -11.21 -10.73
C THR A 272 1.08 -12.36 -11.59
N VAL A 273 1.80 -12.69 -12.66
CA VAL A 273 1.43 -13.76 -13.59
C VAL A 273 2.59 -14.70 -13.83
N GLY A 274 2.29 -16.00 -13.77
CA GLY A 274 3.28 -17.06 -13.89
C GLY A 274 4.19 -17.21 -12.67
N GLU A 275 5.11 -18.17 -12.76
CA GLU A 275 6.13 -18.36 -11.73
C GLU A 275 7.34 -17.44 -11.96
N PRO A 276 7.95 -16.89 -10.90
CA PRO A 276 9.18 -16.12 -11.01
C PRO A 276 10.31 -16.93 -11.67
N LYS A 277 10.87 -16.40 -12.75
CA LYS A 277 11.95 -17.08 -13.50
C LYS A 277 13.32 -16.69 -12.94
N LYS A 278 14.09 -17.67 -12.48
CA LYS A 278 15.44 -17.45 -11.92
C LYS A 278 16.48 -17.28 -13.02
N TYR A 279 17.38 -16.31 -12.85
CA TYR A 279 18.55 -16.13 -13.72
C TYR A 279 19.84 -16.28 -12.92
N ARG A 280 20.89 -16.77 -13.57
CA ARG A 280 22.23 -16.87 -12.96
C ARG A 280 22.98 -15.56 -13.05
N ARG A 281 22.90 -14.89 -14.20
CA ARG A 281 23.51 -13.58 -14.43
C ARG A 281 22.46 -12.61 -14.94
N ARG A 282 22.69 -11.32 -14.65
CA ARG A 282 21.91 -10.23 -15.23
C ARG A 282 22.00 -10.22 -16.77
N LEU A 283 23.14 -10.63 -17.32
CA LEU A 283 23.34 -10.73 -18.78
C LEU A 283 22.36 -11.75 -19.42
N ASP A 284 22.21 -12.94 -18.83
CA ASP A 284 21.31 -13.98 -19.34
C ASP A 284 19.86 -13.49 -19.46
N LEU A 285 19.42 -12.66 -18.50
CA LEU A 285 18.11 -12.00 -18.52
C LEU A 285 18.01 -11.04 -19.71
N VAL A 286 19.02 -10.19 -19.90
CA VAL A 286 19.03 -9.21 -20.99
C VAL A 286 19.03 -9.93 -22.34
N GLU A 287 19.87 -10.94 -22.52
CA GLU A 287 19.93 -11.72 -23.76
C GLU A 287 18.57 -12.31 -24.14
N GLU A 288 17.82 -12.85 -23.16
CA GLU A 288 16.48 -13.37 -23.41
C GLU A 288 15.49 -12.26 -23.80
N LEU A 289 15.49 -11.14 -23.08
CA LEU A 289 14.56 -10.04 -23.35
C LEU A 289 14.87 -9.32 -24.67
N VAL A 290 16.14 -9.19 -25.02
CA VAL A 290 16.59 -8.67 -26.32
C VAL A 290 16.16 -9.59 -27.45
N LYS A 291 16.21 -10.92 -27.28
CA LYS A 291 15.68 -11.87 -28.28
C LYS A 291 14.18 -11.72 -28.50
N VAL A 292 13.41 -11.37 -27.46
CA VAL A 292 11.94 -11.18 -27.55
C VAL A 292 11.58 -9.90 -28.30
N HIS A 293 12.26 -8.79 -28.02
CA HIS A 293 11.90 -7.47 -28.57
C HIS A 293 12.76 -7.01 -29.76
N GLY A 294 13.87 -7.70 -30.03
CA GLY A 294 14.81 -7.36 -31.10
C GLY A 294 15.58 -6.05 -30.87
N ARG A 295 15.58 -5.53 -29.64
CA ARG A 295 16.20 -4.24 -29.27
C ARG A 295 16.91 -4.33 -27.93
N ASP A 296 18.00 -3.56 -27.80
CA ASP A 296 18.92 -3.57 -26.67
C ASP A 296 19.24 -2.18 -26.08
N ASP A 297 18.68 -1.13 -26.66
CA ASP A 297 18.91 0.26 -26.27
C ASP A 297 18.40 0.59 -24.86
N TRP A 298 17.24 0.03 -24.47
CA TRP A 298 16.74 0.11 -23.10
C TRP A 298 17.72 -0.52 -22.09
N ALA A 299 18.39 -1.62 -22.47
CA ALA A 299 19.30 -2.34 -21.59
C ALA A 299 20.61 -1.58 -21.38
N ILE A 300 21.10 -0.91 -22.43
CA ILE A 300 22.25 0.00 -22.36
C ILE A 300 21.88 1.22 -21.51
N GLY A 301 20.72 1.84 -21.78
CA GLY A 301 20.26 3.03 -21.05
C GLY A 301 20.02 2.79 -19.56
N MET A 302 19.64 1.58 -19.18
CA MET A 302 19.54 1.16 -17.77
C MET A 302 20.86 0.65 -17.16
N GLY A 303 21.96 0.62 -17.93
CA GLY A 303 23.25 0.15 -17.46
C GLY A 303 23.30 -1.36 -17.15
N MET A 304 22.46 -2.16 -17.81
CA MET A 304 22.46 -3.62 -17.65
C MET A 304 23.52 -4.31 -18.50
N VAL A 305 23.88 -3.72 -19.64
CA VAL A 305 24.90 -4.19 -20.58
C VAL A 305 25.75 -3.02 -21.04
N THR A 306 27.02 -3.27 -21.34
CA THR A 306 27.90 -2.27 -21.96
C THR A 306 27.82 -2.35 -23.49
N VAL A 307 28.33 -1.32 -24.16
CA VAL A 307 28.48 -1.33 -25.63
C VAL A 307 29.39 -2.47 -26.09
N ALA A 308 30.40 -2.82 -25.29
CA ALA A 308 31.29 -3.94 -25.59
C ALA A 308 30.57 -5.31 -25.48
N ASP A 309 29.63 -5.45 -24.54
CA ASP A 309 28.82 -6.67 -24.40
C ASP A 309 27.88 -6.83 -25.60
N ARG A 310 27.30 -5.73 -26.09
CA ARG A 310 26.52 -5.69 -27.33
C ARG A 310 27.31 -6.22 -28.53
N GLU A 311 28.53 -5.72 -28.72
CA GLU A 311 29.40 -6.16 -29.83
C GLU A 311 29.70 -7.66 -29.76
N LYS A 312 29.87 -8.21 -28.56
CA LYS A 312 30.06 -9.66 -28.35
C LYS A 312 28.79 -10.44 -28.67
N MET A 313 27.62 -9.96 -28.23
CA MET A 313 26.33 -10.60 -28.53
C MET A 313 26.06 -10.64 -30.04
N GLN A 314 26.37 -9.57 -30.77
CA GLN A 314 26.22 -9.51 -32.22
C GLN A 314 27.18 -10.48 -32.93
N LYS A 315 28.44 -10.56 -32.48
CA LYS A 315 29.43 -11.52 -33.02
C LYS A 315 29.09 -12.98 -32.76
N ALA A 316 28.38 -13.29 -31.67
CA ALA A 316 27.96 -14.65 -31.34
C ALA A 316 26.72 -15.13 -32.13
N THR A 317 26.04 -14.21 -32.83
CA THR A 317 24.81 -14.49 -33.60
C THR A 317 25.07 -14.54 -35.11
N MET A 318 26.26 -14.09 -35.57
CA MET A 318 26.79 -14.29 -36.92
C MET A 318 27.55 -15.61 -37.03
#